data_AF-A3D5R7-F1
#
_entry.id   AF-A3D5R7-F1
#
_cell.length_a   1.000
_cell.length_b   1.000
_cell.length_c   1.000
_cell.angle_alpha   90.00
_cell.angle_beta   90.00
_cell.angle_gamma   90.00
#
_symmetry.space_group_name_H-M   'P 1'
#
loop_
_entity.id
_entity.type
_entity.pdbx_description
1 polymer ?
#
loop_
_entity_poly.entity_id
_entity_poly.type
_entity_poly.pdbx_seq_one_letter_code
_entity_poly.pdbx_strand_id
1 'polypeptide(L)'
;MSVSLERIVVEPKTPATAVVIWLHGLGDSGAGFAPIVPALALPADHAIRFIFPHAPEQAVTINGGYVMRAWYDIKSMDLHDRADMQGVLESEKRVAALINEQIAAGIASERIVLAGFSQRCFSR
;
A
#
# COMPACT_ATOMS: atom_id res chain seq x y z
N MET A 1 -4.64 14.85 -13.36
CA MET A 1 -5.41 13.58 -13.42
C MET A 1 -4.92 12.70 -12.28
N SER A 2 -5.77 12.35 -11.32
CA SER A 2 -5.38 11.46 -10.22
C SER A 2 -5.25 10.04 -10.78
N VAL A 3 -4.03 9.53 -10.87
CA VAL A 3 -3.79 8.17 -11.36
C VAL A 3 -4.17 7.20 -10.25
N SER A 4 -5.29 6.50 -10.44
CA SER A 4 -5.73 5.43 -9.56
C SER A 4 -4.66 4.32 -9.50
N LEU A 5 -4.30 3.88 -8.30
CA LEU A 5 -3.38 2.76 -8.12
C LEU A 5 -4.06 1.46 -8.56
N GLU A 6 -3.40 0.70 -9.45
CA GLU A 6 -3.75 -0.71 -9.67
C GLU A 6 -3.69 -1.44 -8.32
N ARG A 7 -4.62 -2.36 -8.05
CA ARG A 7 -4.78 -2.96 -6.73
C ARG A 7 -5.53 -4.28 -6.80
N ILE A 8 -5.25 -5.14 -5.83
CA ILE A 8 -6.07 -6.33 -5.56
C ILE A 8 -7.00 -6.00 -4.40
N VAL A 9 -8.29 -6.30 -4.55
CA VAL A 9 -9.28 -6.14 -3.48
C VAL A 9 -9.82 -7.51 -3.11
N VAL A 10 -9.75 -7.84 -1.82
CA VAL A 10 -10.39 -9.02 -1.24
C VAL A 10 -11.58 -8.53 -0.42
N GLU A 11 -12.78 -8.80 -0.94
CA GLU A 11 -14.03 -8.43 -0.28
C GLU A 11 -14.44 -9.46 0.77
N PRO A 12 -15.02 -9.03 1.89
CA PRO A 12 -15.67 -9.93 2.83
C PRO A 12 -16.99 -10.46 2.26
N LYS A 13 -17.55 -11.50 2.90
CA LYS A 13 -18.85 -12.10 2.49
C LYS A 13 -20.04 -11.21 2.83
N THR A 14 -19.88 -10.31 3.78
CA THR A 14 -20.87 -9.32 4.22
C THR A 14 -20.43 -7.92 3.79
N PRO A 15 -21.30 -6.90 3.79
CA PRO A 15 -20.89 -5.53 3.50
C PRO A 15 -19.72 -5.11 4.40
N ALA A 16 -18.65 -4.58 3.79
CA ALA A 16 -17.46 -4.18 4.52
C ALA A 16 -17.78 -3.06 5.52
N THR A 17 -17.31 -3.22 6.76
CA THR A 17 -17.41 -2.21 7.83
C THR A 17 -16.05 -1.70 8.27
N ALA A 18 -14.97 -2.33 7.81
CA ALA A 18 -13.58 -1.93 8.05
C ALA A 18 -12.74 -2.25 6.81
N VAL A 19 -11.61 -1.56 6.66
CA VAL A 19 -10.67 -1.77 5.55
C VAL A 19 -9.25 -1.89 6.08
N VAL A 20 -8.50 -2.83 5.53
CA VAL A 20 -7.04 -2.93 5.69
C VAL A 20 -6.40 -2.64 4.33
N ILE A 21 -5.62 -1.57 4.25
CA ILE A 21 -4.80 -1.24 3.07
C ILE A 21 -3.39 -1.74 3.37
N TRP A 22 -2.88 -2.68 2.58
CA TRP A 22 -1.58 -3.30 2.81
C TRP A 22 -0.60 -2.98 1.68
N LEU A 23 0.44 -2.21 1.97
CA LEU A 23 1.49 -1.88 1.01
C LEU A 23 2.60 -2.93 1.01
N HIS A 24 2.95 -3.40 -0.17
CA HIS A 24 4.10 -4.28 -0.38
C HIS A 24 5.43 -3.49 -0.36
N GLY A 25 6.55 -4.21 -0.21
CA GLY A 25 7.90 -3.67 -0.27
C GLY A 25 8.43 -3.49 -1.70
N LEU A 26 9.66 -2.98 -1.82
CA LEU A 26 10.35 -2.79 -3.10
C LEU A 26 10.43 -4.09 -3.91
N GLY A 27 10.06 -4.03 -5.19
CA GLY A 27 10.18 -5.16 -6.12
C GLY A 27 9.13 -6.26 -5.93
N ASP A 28 8.23 -6.11 -4.95
CA ASP A 28 7.13 -7.03 -4.70
C ASP A 28 5.82 -6.52 -5.35
N SER A 29 4.72 -7.23 -5.13
CA SER A 29 3.38 -6.88 -5.60
C SER A 29 2.35 -7.15 -4.52
N GLY A 30 1.16 -6.55 -4.67
CA GLY A 30 0.02 -6.84 -3.81
C GLY A 30 -0.42 -8.32 -3.84
N ALA A 31 -0.05 -9.07 -4.90
CA ALA A 31 -0.34 -10.50 -5.02
C ALA A 31 0.48 -11.35 -4.05
N GLY A 32 1.67 -10.90 -3.63
CA GLY A 32 2.49 -11.59 -2.64
C GLY A 32 1.85 -11.65 -1.25
N PHE A 33 0.98 -10.69 -0.94
CA PHE A 33 0.33 -10.56 0.38
C PHE A 33 -1.12 -11.03 0.42
N ALA A 34 -1.83 -11.11 -0.71
CA ALA A 34 -3.21 -11.61 -0.72
C ALA A 34 -3.38 -13.00 -0.07
N PRO A 35 -2.43 -13.96 -0.21
CA PRO A 35 -2.50 -15.25 0.49
C PRO A 35 -2.31 -15.19 2.01
N ILE A 36 -1.94 -14.04 2.60
CA ILE A 36 -1.85 -13.90 4.06
C ILE A 36 -3.23 -13.78 4.70
N VAL A 37 -4.25 -13.33 3.96
CA VAL A 37 -5.59 -13.10 4.51
C VAL A 37 -6.19 -14.36 5.14
N PRO A 38 -6.15 -15.55 4.49
CA PRO A 38 -6.53 -16.81 5.14
C PRO A 38 -5.68 -17.16 6.36
N ALA A 39 -4.41 -16.78 6.40
CA ALA A 39 -3.48 -17.08 7.48
C ALA A 39 -3.70 -16.21 8.74
N LEU A 40 -4.40 -15.08 8.63
CA LEU A 40 -4.77 -14.23 9.76
C LEU A 40 -5.81 -14.90 10.70
N ALA A 41 -6.35 -16.06 10.32
CA ALA A 41 -7.33 -16.82 11.10
C ALA A 41 -8.52 -15.98 11.59
N LEU A 42 -8.96 -15.03 10.76
CA LEU A 42 -10.09 -14.16 11.08
C LEU A 42 -11.38 -14.97 11.15
N PRO A 43 -12.35 -14.54 11.98
CA PRO A 43 -13.69 -15.12 11.98
C PRO A 43 -14.26 -15.15 10.56
N ALA A 44 -14.91 -16.25 10.17
CA ALA A 44 -15.40 -16.42 8.79
C ALA A 44 -16.47 -15.40 8.38
N ASP A 45 -17.06 -14.71 9.34
CA ASP A 45 -18.05 -13.64 9.24
C ASP A 45 -17.45 -12.23 9.36
N HIS A 46 -16.12 -12.09 9.33
CA HIS A 46 -15.49 -10.78 9.35
C HIS A 46 -16.01 -9.89 8.21
N ALA A 47 -16.24 -8.62 8.51
CA ALA A 47 -16.68 -7.61 7.56
C ALA A 47 -15.51 -6.68 7.16
N ILE A 48 -14.32 -7.26 6.95
CA ILE A 48 -13.08 -6.52 6.66
C ILE A 48 -12.73 -6.69 5.19
N ARG A 49 -12.62 -5.57 4.47
CA ARG A 49 -12.07 -5.53 3.11
C ARG A 49 -10.56 -5.39 3.17
N PHE A 50 -9.83 -6.17 2.38
CA PHE A 50 -8.39 -6.00 2.22
C PHE A 50 -8.08 -5.39 0.86
N ILE A 51 -7.23 -4.38 0.82
CA ILE A 51 -6.79 -3.71 -0.39
C ILE A 51 -5.27 -3.78 -0.47
N PHE A 52 -4.75 -4.38 -1.53
CA PHE A 52 -3.32 -4.52 -1.80
C PHE A 52 -2.95 -3.70 -3.04
N PRO A 53 -2.67 -2.39 -2.88
CA PRO A 53 -2.29 -1.55 -4.01
C PRO A 53 -0.91 -1.91 -4.53
N HIS A 54 -0.70 -1.67 -5.82
CA HIS A 54 0.56 -1.82 -6.51
C HIS A 54 1.28 -0.48 -6.58
N ALA A 55 2.55 -0.48 -6.18
CA ALA A 55 3.41 0.67 -6.41
C ALA A 55 3.62 0.87 -7.93
N PRO A 56 3.74 2.12 -8.41
CA PRO A 56 4.03 2.37 -9.82
C PRO A 56 5.39 1.76 -10.22
N GLU A 57 5.51 1.37 -11.48
CA GLU A 57 6.78 0.99 -12.07
C GLU A 57 7.62 2.24 -12.30
N GLN A 58 8.82 2.25 -11.71
CA GLN A 58 9.78 3.34 -11.87
C GLN A 58 11.20 2.79 -11.79
N ALA A 59 12.15 3.52 -12.38
CA ALA A 59 13.57 3.20 -12.28
C ALA A 59 14.03 3.39 -10.83
N VAL A 60 14.81 2.43 -10.33
CA VAL A 60 15.34 2.49 -8.96
C VAL A 60 16.85 2.65 -9.01
N THR A 61 17.36 3.78 -8.51
CA THR A 61 18.75 4.22 -8.62
C THR A 61 19.72 3.21 -7.98
N ILE A 62 19.45 2.72 -6.77
CA ILE A 62 20.30 1.71 -6.11
C ILE A 62 20.39 0.38 -6.89
N ASN A 63 19.38 0.06 -7.70
CA ASN A 63 19.36 -1.13 -8.54
C ASN A 63 19.87 -0.85 -9.97
N GLY A 64 20.73 0.15 -10.12
CA GLY A 64 21.31 0.52 -11.42
C GLY A 64 20.31 1.08 -12.42
N GLY A 65 19.20 1.67 -11.95
CA GLY A 65 18.13 2.20 -12.80
C GLY A 65 17.16 1.14 -13.33
N TYR A 66 17.20 -0.09 -12.81
CA TYR A 66 16.26 -1.13 -13.21
C TYR A 66 14.81 -0.71 -12.90
N VAL A 67 13.91 -0.91 -13.85
CA VAL A 67 12.49 -0.57 -13.70
C VAL A 67 11.78 -1.68 -12.94
N MET A 68 11.23 -1.34 -11.79
CA MET A 68 10.45 -2.25 -10.95
C MET A 68 9.41 -1.47 -10.14
N ARG A 69 8.52 -2.19 -9.46
CA ARG A 69 7.52 -1.59 -8.59
C ARG A 69 8.18 -0.99 -7.36
N ALA A 70 8.11 0.33 -7.23
CA ALA A 70 8.65 1.06 -6.09
C ALA A 70 7.71 2.21 -5.70
N TRP A 71 7.60 2.48 -4.41
CA TRP A 71 6.81 3.63 -3.93
C TRP A 71 7.57 4.95 -4.14
N TYR A 72 8.88 4.93 -3.99
CA TYR A 72 9.77 6.06 -4.21
C TYR A 72 11.13 5.54 -4.63
N ASP A 73 11.90 6.36 -5.33
CA ASP A 73 13.26 6.01 -5.71
C ASP A 73 14.19 5.96 -4.49
N ILE A 74 15.10 4.99 -4.50
CA ILE A 74 16.15 4.83 -3.49
C ILE A 74 17.47 5.26 -4.11
N LYS A 75 17.94 6.46 -3.73
CA LYS A 75 19.12 7.10 -4.33
C LYS A 75 20.44 6.64 -3.72
N SER A 76 20.43 6.27 -2.44
CA SER A 76 21.64 5.84 -1.73
C SER A 76 21.36 4.72 -0.72
N MET A 77 22.42 4.02 -0.31
CA MET A 77 22.38 3.05 0.80
C MET A 77 22.45 3.73 2.17
N ASP A 78 22.73 5.04 2.22
CA ASP A 78 22.73 5.78 3.48
C ASP A 78 21.29 5.98 3.95
N LEU A 79 21.00 5.47 5.16
CA LEU A 79 19.68 5.56 5.79
C LEU A 79 19.17 7.01 5.91
N HIS A 80 20.06 8.01 5.99
CA HIS A 80 19.67 9.40 6.16
C HIS A 80 19.27 10.11 4.86
N ASP A 81 19.76 9.65 3.70
CA ASP A 81 19.53 10.28 2.40
C ASP A 81 19.13 9.25 1.33
N ARG A 82 18.44 8.20 1.79
CA ARG A 82 18.05 7.05 1.00
C ARG A 82 16.89 7.35 0.06
N ALA A 83 15.91 8.14 0.52
CA ALA A 83 14.61 8.25 -0.14
C ALA A 83 14.49 9.53 -0.95
N ASP A 84 13.98 9.43 -2.17
CA ASP A 84 13.50 10.59 -2.90
C ASP A 84 12.26 11.19 -2.22
N MET A 85 12.44 12.29 -1.50
CA MET A 85 11.35 12.94 -0.75
C MET A 85 10.18 13.34 -1.65
N GLN A 86 10.43 13.71 -2.90
CA GLN A 86 9.37 14.01 -3.86
C GLN A 86 8.54 12.75 -4.16
N GLY A 87 9.19 11.62 -4.47
CA GLY A 87 8.53 10.32 -4.64
C GLY A 87 7.77 9.85 -3.39
N VAL A 88 8.29 10.12 -2.19
CA VAL A 88 7.60 9.80 -0.93
C VAL A 88 6.30 10.58 -0.82
N LEU A 89 6.32 11.90 -1.04
CA LEU A 89 5.12 12.75 -0.98
C LEU A 89 4.08 12.36 -2.03
N GLU A 90 4.52 11.99 -3.24
CA GLU A 90 3.61 11.52 -4.28
C GLU A 90 2.98 10.17 -3.93
N SER A 91 3.75 9.27 -3.32
CA SER A 91 3.23 8.01 -2.77
C SER A 91 2.23 8.22 -1.64
N GLU A 92 2.51 9.16 -0.74
CA GLU A 92 1.59 9.54 0.33
C GLU A 92 0.27 10.06 -0.24
N LYS A 93 0.30 10.97 -1.21
CA LYS A 93 -0.91 11.49 -1.87
C LYS A 93 -1.75 10.38 -2.50
N ARG A 94 -1.12 9.40 -3.15
CA ARG A 94 -1.82 8.26 -3.77
C ARG A 94 -2.51 7.38 -2.73
N VAL A 95 -1.84 7.14 -1.60
CA VAL A 95 -2.40 6.36 -0.49
C VAL A 95 -3.52 7.14 0.21
N ALA A 96 -3.34 8.45 0.42
CA ALA A 96 -4.37 9.31 0.97
C ALA A 96 -5.61 9.36 0.07
N ALA A 97 -5.43 9.42 -1.26
CA ALA A 97 -6.54 9.31 -2.21
C ALA A 97 -7.28 7.98 -2.07
N LEU A 98 -6.55 6.87 -1.89
CA LEU A 98 -7.14 5.55 -1.66
C LEU A 98 -7.93 5.49 -0.35
N ILE A 99 -7.41 6.08 0.74
CA ILE A 99 -8.11 6.18 2.02
C ILE A 99 -9.41 7.00 1.85
N ASN A 100 -9.33 8.15 1.21
CA ASN A 100 -10.48 9.02 0.96
C ASN A 100 -11.56 8.33 0.10
N GLU A 101 -11.16 7.49 -0.85
CA GLU A 101 -12.07 6.66 -1.64
C GLU A 101 -12.87 5.70 -0.73
N GLN A 102 -12.23 5.09 0.26
CA GLN A 102 -12.92 4.19 1.21
C GLN A 102 -13.82 4.95 2.20
N ILE A 103 -13.39 6.14 2.63
CA ILE A 103 -14.23 7.03 3.45
C ILE A 103 -15.48 7.44 2.67
N ALA A 104 -15.33 7.83 1.40
CA ALA A 104 -16.46 8.16 0.53
C ALA A 104 -17.38 6.95 0.27
N ALA A 105 -16.84 5.73 0.33
CA ALA A 105 -17.62 4.50 0.26
C ALA A 105 -18.34 4.13 1.57
N GLY A 106 -18.26 4.97 2.62
CA GLY A 106 -18.99 4.81 3.88
C GLY A 106 -18.21 4.14 5.01
N ILE A 107 -16.90 3.89 4.84
CA ILE A 107 -16.06 3.33 5.90
C ILE A 107 -15.54 4.46 6.80
N ALA A 108 -15.82 4.38 8.10
CA ALA A 108 -15.27 5.34 9.05
C ALA A 108 -13.73 5.31 9.05
N SER A 109 -13.08 6.48 9.09
CA SER A 109 -11.62 6.60 9.01
C SER A 109 -10.89 5.82 10.11
N GLU A 110 -11.45 5.77 11.31
CA GLU A 110 -10.97 4.98 12.45
C GLU A 110 -11.01 3.45 12.23
N ARG A 111 -11.71 3.00 11.19
CA ARG A 111 -11.80 1.59 10.78
C ARG A 111 -11.00 1.28 9.52
N ILE A 112 -10.12 2.20 9.12
CA ILE A 112 -9.17 2.02 8.02
C ILE A 112 -7.78 1.84 8.63
N VAL A 113 -7.19 0.66 8.43
CA VAL A 113 -5.84 0.32 8.90
C VAL A 113 -4.89 0.35 7.72
N LEU A 114 -3.76 1.05 7.86
CA LEU A 114 -2.65 1.01 6.91
C LEU A 114 -1.58 0.05 7.43
N ALA A 115 -1.32 -1.02 6.69
CA ALA A 115 -0.25 -1.99 6.96
C ALA A 115 0.84 -1.91 5.89
N GLY A 116 2.09 -2.22 6.22
CA GLY A 116 3.15 -2.30 5.21
C GLY A 116 4.46 -2.84 5.75
N PHE A 117 5.17 -3.61 4.92
CA PHE A 117 6.44 -4.24 5.28
C PHE A 117 7.63 -3.50 4.65
N SER A 118 8.66 -3.24 5.46
CA SER A 118 10.05 -2.92 5.09
C SER A 118 10.39 -1.60 4.36
N GLN A 119 9.47 -0.91 3.68
CA GLN A 119 9.77 0.39 3.01
C GLN A 119 9.09 1.61 3.66
N ARG A 120 8.29 1.41 4.72
CA ARG A 120 7.42 2.46 5.30
C ARG A 120 7.52 2.68 6.80
N CYS A 121 8.68 2.46 7.42
CA CYS A 121 8.87 3.05 8.75
C CYS A 121 9.14 4.56 8.59
N PHE A 122 8.08 5.34 8.38
CA PHE A 122 8.10 6.77 8.66
C PHE A 122 7.37 6.92 10.00
N SER A 123 8.12 6.92 11.09
CA SER A 123 7.60 7.41 12.37
C SER A 123 7.81 8.91 12.39
N ARG A 124 6.73 9.67 12.35
CA ARG A 124 6.65 10.92 13.11
C ARG A 124 5.36 10.89 13.91
#